data_AF-A0A920YKD9-F1
#
_entry.id   AF-A0A920YKD9-F1
#
_cell.length_a   1.000
_cell.length_b   1.000
_cell.length_c   1.000
_cell.angle_alpha   90.00
_cell.angle_beta   90.00
_cell.angle_gamma   90.00
#
_symmetry.space_group_name_H-M   'P 1'
#
loop_
_entity.id
_entity.type
_entity.pdbx_description
1 polymer ?
#
loop_
_entity_poly.entity_id
_entity_poly.type
_entity_poly.pdbx_seq_one_letter_code
_entity_poly.pdbx_strand_id
1 'polypeptide(L)'
;MKIVLIAPYRDLLETAREVKKDLDVDVELELGDMSEGVKVARDWEKRGADVIISRGGTYQLIRDSVSVPVVEIKVSAFDILRQFKGLIGGKETVGVAGYKSVIYGCEVIGEILNLNLVTIIIEKEEEGLRQVAAAQEKGVSLIIGDTVGAHSAEKIGLKSRLIISGKQAVAAAVNEAFRLAYALKAEKERAEQIKTIVDFVHDGIIAVDKEGRISIYNRTAEKIFNKPR
;
A
#
# COMPACT_ATOMS: atom_id res chain seq x y z
N MET A 1 16.50 10.07 4.02
CA MET A 1 15.38 9.13 4.16
C MET A 1 14.67 9.13 2.83
N LYS A 2 14.59 7.99 2.15
CA LYS A 2 14.12 7.88 0.78
C LYS A 2 12.76 7.18 0.80
N ILE A 3 11.70 7.97 0.77
CA ILE A 3 10.32 7.49 0.69
C ILE A 3 9.85 7.64 -0.75
N VAL A 4 9.24 6.60 -1.30
CA VAL A 4 8.65 6.64 -2.65
C VAL A 4 7.18 6.29 -2.59
N LEU A 5 6.35 7.02 -3.33
CA LEU A 5 4.95 6.73 -3.55
C LEU A 5 4.74 6.29 -4.99
N ILE A 6 4.24 5.07 -5.16
CA ILE A 6 3.94 4.46 -6.45
C ILE A 6 2.43 4.48 -6.64
N ALA A 7 1.97 5.38 -7.51
CA ALA A 7 0.56 5.59 -7.80
C ALA A 7 0.08 4.67 -8.93
N PRO A 8 -0.93 3.82 -8.70
CA PRO A 8 -1.50 2.97 -9.75
C PRO A 8 -2.24 3.72 -10.87
N TYR A 9 -2.58 4.99 -10.69
CA TYR A 9 -3.28 5.79 -11.69
C TYR A 9 -2.93 7.27 -11.57
N ARG A 10 -3.11 8.02 -12.67
CA ARG A 10 -2.65 9.41 -12.78
C ARG A 10 -3.26 10.35 -11.75
N ASP A 11 -4.57 10.26 -11.50
CA ASP A 11 -5.24 11.17 -10.54
C ASP A 11 -4.66 11.05 -9.12
N LEU A 12 -4.24 9.85 -8.72
CA LEU A 12 -3.56 9.64 -7.43
C LEU A 12 -2.15 10.23 -7.43
N LEU A 13 -1.44 10.15 -8.56
CA LEU A 13 -0.12 10.78 -8.71
C LEU A 13 -0.23 12.31 -8.58
N GLU A 14 -1.23 12.93 -9.21
CA GLU A 14 -1.48 14.38 -9.08
C GLU A 14 -1.85 14.74 -7.63
N THR A 15 -2.75 13.97 -7.01
CA THR A 15 -3.12 14.16 -5.60
C THR A 15 -1.89 14.05 -4.69
N ALA A 16 -0.98 13.12 -4.96
CA ALA A 16 0.27 12.97 -4.24
C ALA A 16 1.23 14.15 -4.46
N ARG A 17 1.29 14.74 -5.66
CA ARG A 17 2.06 15.99 -5.91
C ARG A 17 1.53 17.15 -5.08
N GLU A 18 0.22 17.31 -5.03
CA GLU A 18 -0.40 18.34 -4.21
C GLU A 18 -0.09 18.15 -2.72
N VAL A 19 -0.25 16.92 -2.21
CA VAL A 19 0.09 16.59 -0.82
C VAL A 19 1.58 16.78 -0.52
N LYS A 20 2.47 16.40 -1.44
CA LYS A 20 3.92 16.63 -1.31
C LYS A 20 4.22 18.12 -1.07
N LYS A 21 3.57 18.99 -1.84
CA LYS A 21 3.69 20.44 -1.72
C LYS A 21 3.05 20.97 -0.44
N ASP A 22 1.82 20.53 -0.13
CA ASP A 22 1.04 21.00 1.02
C ASP A 22 1.72 20.65 2.36
N LEU A 23 2.40 19.50 2.43
CA LEU A 23 3.12 19.04 3.62
C LEU A 23 4.60 19.46 3.66
N ASP A 24 5.13 20.04 2.57
CA ASP A 24 6.56 20.35 2.39
C ASP A 24 7.49 19.17 2.73
N VAL A 25 7.20 18.01 2.12
CA VAL A 25 7.93 16.76 2.36
C VAL A 25 8.67 16.27 1.12
N ASP A 26 9.79 15.60 1.33
CA ASP A 26 10.53 14.96 0.25
C ASP A 26 10.09 13.50 0.06
N VAL A 27 9.17 13.30 -0.89
CA VAL A 27 8.68 11.98 -1.33
C VAL A 27 8.85 11.87 -2.84
N GLU A 28 9.46 10.78 -3.30
CA GLU A 28 9.59 10.47 -4.72
C GLU A 28 8.26 9.94 -5.25
N LEU A 29 7.87 10.34 -6.45
CA LEU A 29 6.54 10.06 -7.00
C LEU A 29 6.66 9.33 -8.32
N GLU A 30 6.11 8.13 -8.40
CA GLU A 30 6.16 7.26 -9.57
C GLU A 30 4.77 6.78 -9.97
N LEU A 31 4.62 6.46 -11.26
CA LEU A 31 3.43 5.78 -11.76
C LEU A 31 3.74 4.29 -11.94
N GLY A 32 2.82 3.43 -11.51
CA GLY A 32 2.94 2.00 -11.74
C GLY A 32 1.73 1.26 -11.20
N ASP A 33 0.99 0.60 -12.07
CA ASP A 33 -0.16 -0.23 -11.71
C ASP A 33 0.25 -1.70 -11.71
N MET A 34 -0.23 -2.45 -10.71
CA MET A 34 -0.07 -3.88 -10.56
C MET A 34 1.38 -4.34 -10.78
N SER A 35 1.63 -5.15 -11.80
CA SER A 35 2.94 -5.72 -12.12
C SER A 35 3.97 -4.65 -12.51
N GLU A 36 3.57 -3.53 -13.09
CA GLU A 36 4.47 -2.41 -13.35
C GLU A 36 4.88 -1.71 -12.05
N GLY A 37 3.93 -1.54 -11.12
CA GLY A 37 4.22 -1.02 -9.77
C GLY A 37 5.23 -1.88 -9.02
N VAL A 38 5.18 -3.21 -9.17
CA VAL A 38 6.17 -4.14 -8.60
C VAL A 38 7.57 -3.94 -9.18
N LYS A 39 7.69 -3.74 -10.51
CA LYS A 39 8.99 -3.49 -11.15
C LYS A 39 9.61 -2.20 -10.60
N VAL A 40 8.83 -1.12 -10.59
CA VAL A 40 9.24 0.18 -10.05
C VAL A 40 9.66 0.06 -8.58
N ALA A 41 8.88 -0.66 -7.76
CA ALA A 41 9.19 -0.87 -6.35
C ALA A 41 10.53 -1.61 -6.13
N ARG A 42 10.80 -2.66 -6.90
CA ARG A 42 12.07 -3.41 -6.82
C ARG A 42 13.27 -2.56 -7.22
N ASP A 43 13.11 -1.68 -8.19
CA ASP A 43 14.19 -0.79 -8.61
C ASP A 43 14.46 0.30 -7.56
N TRP A 44 13.42 0.82 -6.91
CA TRP A 44 13.57 1.73 -5.77
C TRP A 44 14.18 1.06 -4.54
N GLU A 45 13.81 -0.20 -4.25
CA GLU A 45 14.45 -1.00 -3.22
C GLU A 45 15.96 -1.14 -3.47
N LYS A 46 16.38 -1.52 -4.68
CA LYS A 46 17.81 -1.57 -5.06
C LYS A 46 18.51 -0.21 -4.94
N ARG A 47 17.79 0.89 -5.14
CA ARG A 47 18.28 2.27 -4.97
C ARG A 47 18.26 2.75 -3.51
N GLY A 48 17.93 1.86 -2.56
CA GLY A 48 17.94 2.13 -1.13
C GLY A 48 16.73 2.93 -0.65
N ALA A 49 15.53 2.63 -1.16
CA ALA A 49 14.30 3.15 -0.57
C ALA A 49 14.13 2.63 0.88
N ASP A 50 13.75 3.52 1.79
CA ASP A 50 13.51 3.18 3.20
C ASP A 50 12.06 2.68 3.39
N VAL A 51 11.09 3.31 2.70
CA VAL A 51 9.66 2.97 2.75
C VAL A 51 9.01 3.22 1.40
N ILE A 52 8.09 2.33 1.00
CA ILE A 52 7.27 2.48 -0.21
C ILE A 52 5.82 2.76 0.19
N ILE A 53 5.12 3.62 -0.55
CA ILE A 53 3.69 3.89 -0.40
C ILE A 53 2.99 3.46 -1.69
N SER A 54 1.87 2.75 -1.60
CA SER A 54 1.02 2.48 -2.76
C SER A 54 -0.45 2.25 -2.33
N ARG A 55 -1.31 1.77 -3.23
CA ARG A 55 -2.76 1.67 -2.99
C ARG A 55 -3.35 0.35 -3.49
N GLY A 56 -4.24 -0.26 -2.70
CA GLY A 56 -5.08 -1.38 -3.10
C GLY A 56 -4.29 -2.60 -3.61
N GLY A 57 -4.75 -3.22 -4.71
CA GLY A 57 -4.10 -4.40 -5.29
C GLY A 57 -2.62 -4.19 -5.63
N THR A 58 -2.25 -3.01 -6.12
CA THR A 58 -0.84 -2.67 -6.38
C THR A 58 -0.01 -2.66 -5.10
N TYR A 59 -0.55 -2.12 -4.01
CA TYR A 59 0.09 -2.19 -2.69
C TYR A 59 0.32 -3.64 -2.25
N GLN A 60 -0.69 -4.51 -2.38
CA GLN A 60 -0.59 -5.92 -2.00
C GLN A 60 0.53 -6.63 -2.76
N LEU A 61 0.57 -6.45 -4.09
CA LEU A 61 1.58 -7.05 -4.95
C LEU A 61 2.99 -6.54 -4.62
N ILE A 62 3.15 -5.24 -4.39
CA ILE A 62 4.44 -4.65 -4.01
C ILE A 62 4.89 -5.21 -2.67
N ARG A 63 4.04 -5.19 -1.65
CA ARG A 63 4.33 -5.68 -0.29
C ARG A 63 4.81 -7.13 -0.28
N ASP A 64 4.23 -7.98 -1.12
CA ASP A 64 4.60 -9.39 -1.20
C ASP A 64 5.87 -9.62 -2.06
N SER A 65 6.37 -8.58 -2.74
CA SER A 65 7.46 -8.67 -3.73
C SER A 65 8.76 -7.95 -3.34
N VAL A 66 8.77 -7.20 -2.24
CA VAL A 66 9.92 -6.43 -1.73
C VAL A 66 10.13 -6.68 -0.24
N SER A 67 11.35 -6.43 0.25
CA SER A 67 11.73 -6.53 1.65
C SER A 67 11.56 -5.22 2.42
N VAL A 68 11.56 -4.09 1.71
CA VAL A 68 11.34 -2.76 2.31
C VAL A 68 9.89 -2.61 2.80
N PRO A 69 9.64 -1.95 3.94
CA PRO A 69 8.29 -1.75 4.43
C PRO A 69 7.42 -0.95 3.45
N VAL A 70 6.15 -1.38 3.33
CA VAL A 70 5.19 -0.78 2.40
C VAL A 70 3.98 -0.27 3.18
N VAL A 71 3.57 0.96 2.93
CA VAL A 71 2.39 1.62 3.53
C VAL A 71 1.26 1.70 2.51
N GLU A 72 0.06 1.32 2.94
CA GLU A 72 -1.14 1.37 2.10
C GLU A 72 -1.87 2.73 2.21
N ILE A 73 -2.18 3.33 1.07
CA ILE A 73 -3.17 4.39 0.95
C ILE A 73 -4.56 3.74 1.04
N LYS A 74 -5.12 3.76 2.25
CA LYS A 74 -6.45 3.21 2.51
C LYS A 74 -7.54 4.11 1.93
N VAL A 75 -8.53 3.50 1.30
CA VAL A 75 -9.74 4.19 0.84
C VAL A 75 -10.50 4.71 2.07
N SER A 76 -10.85 5.99 2.05
CA SER A 76 -11.65 6.61 3.11
C SER A 76 -13.16 6.57 2.80
N ALA A 77 -13.99 6.74 3.83
CA ALA A 77 -15.42 6.88 3.64
C ALA A 77 -15.79 8.06 2.72
N PHE A 78 -15.03 9.16 2.79
CA PHE A 78 -15.24 10.33 1.93
C PHE A 78 -14.97 10.04 0.46
N ASP A 79 -14.00 9.17 0.16
CA ASP A 79 -13.68 8.76 -1.21
C ASP A 79 -14.86 7.98 -1.82
N ILE A 80 -15.45 7.08 -1.03
CA ILE A 80 -16.62 6.28 -1.43
C ILE A 80 -17.86 7.17 -1.58
N LEU A 81 -18.16 8.00 -0.58
CA LEU A 81 -19.31 8.92 -0.60
C LEU A 81 -19.31 9.81 -1.86
N ARG A 82 -18.13 10.28 -2.27
CA ARG A 82 -17.99 11.09 -3.48
C ARG A 82 -18.44 10.34 -4.73
N GLN A 83 -18.14 9.04 -4.83
CA GLN A 83 -18.56 8.23 -5.97
C GLN A 83 -20.05 7.93 -5.97
N PHE A 84 -20.68 7.92 -4.81
CA PHE A 84 -22.12 7.66 -4.67
C PHE A 84 -22.97 8.92 -4.88
N LYS A 85 -22.33 10.08 -5.07
CA LYS A 85 -23.02 11.34 -5.37
C LYS A 85 -23.90 11.20 -6.61
N GLY A 86 -25.15 11.66 -6.49
CA GLY A 86 -26.15 11.62 -7.55
C GLY A 86 -26.86 10.28 -7.74
N LEU A 87 -26.51 9.25 -6.96
CA LEU A 87 -27.21 7.96 -6.96
C LEU A 87 -28.30 7.87 -5.88
N ILE A 88 -28.23 8.77 -4.89
CA ILE A 88 -29.20 8.87 -3.80
C ILE A 88 -30.58 9.20 -4.38
N GLY A 89 -31.57 8.37 -4.06
CA GLY A 89 -32.92 8.48 -4.61
C GLY A 89 -33.09 7.94 -6.03
N GLY A 90 -32.02 7.42 -6.65
CA GLY A 90 -32.07 6.68 -7.90
C GLY A 90 -32.70 5.29 -7.72
N LYS A 91 -33.19 4.72 -8.83
CA LYS A 91 -33.69 3.33 -8.88
C LYS A 91 -32.71 2.36 -9.55
N GLU A 92 -31.54 2.87 -9.92
CA GLU A 92 -30.51 2.12 -10.64
C GLU A 92 -29.86 1.08 -9.71
N THR A 93 -29.66 -0.13 -10.23
CA THR A 93 -28.84 -1.15 -9.56
C THR A 93 -27.38 -0.85 -9.84
N VAL A 94 -26.62 -0.61 -8.76
CA VAL A 94 -25.20 -0.23 -8.81
C VAL A 94 -24.37 -1.41 -8.36
N GLY A 95 -23.43 -1.85 -9.18
CA GLY A 95 -22.46 -2.86 -8.78
C GLY A 95 -21.28 -2.21 -8.07
N VAL A 96 -20.86 -2.76 -6.95
CA VAL A 96 -19.59 -2.40 -6.32
C VAL A 96 -18.58 -3.51 -6.60
N ALA A 97 -17.49 -3.19 -7.28
CA ALA A 97 -16.53 -4.18 -7.76
C ALA A 97 -15.10 -3.91 -7.28
N GLY A 98 -14.43 -4.93 -6.75
CA GLY A 98 -13.04 -4.81 -6.32
C GLY A 98 -12.65 -5.73 -5.17
N TYR A 99 -11.52 -5.42 -4.54
CA TYR A 99 -11.03 -6.14 -3.36
C TYR A 99 -11.94 -5.96 -2.14
N LYS A 100 -11.94 -6.96 -1.23
CA LYS A 100 -12.81 -7.00 -0.03
C LYS A 100 -12.77 -5.73 0.83
N SER A 101 -11.60 -5.10 0.95
CA SER A 101 -11.45 -3.87 1.74
C SER A 101 -12.27 -2.70 1.21
N VAL A 102 -12.41 -2.61 -0.12
CA VAL A 102 -13.23 -1.58 -0.79
C VAL A 102 -14.70 -1.94 -0.70
N ILE A 103 -15.05 -3.20 -0.97
CA ILE A 103 -16.44 -3.68 -0.96
C ILE A 103 -17.11 -3.40 0.39
N TYR A 104 -16.45 -3.75 1.49
CA TYR A 104 -17.01 -3.56 2.83
C TYR A 104 -17.37 -2.09 3.12
N GLY A 105 -16.48 -1.15 2.77
CA GLY A 105 -16.75 0.27 2.96
C GLY A 105 -17.93 0.77 2.12
N CYS A 106 -18.07 0.24 0.91
CA CYS A 106 -19.17 0.58 0.01
C CYS A 106 -20.51 -0.01 0.46
N GLU A 107 -20.54 -1.23 1.02
CA GLU A 107 -21.75 -1.84 1.57
C GLU A 107 -22.31 -0.98 2.71
N VAL A 108 -21.47 -0.63 3.69
CA VAL A 108 -21.88 0.19 4.84
C VAL A 108 -22.44 1.55 4.39
N ILE A 109 -21.76 2.22 3.45
CA ILE A 109 -22.22 3.51 2.95
C ILE A 109 -23.50 3.36 2.09
N GLY A 110 -23.61 2.29 1.32
CA GLY A 110 -24.78 1.99 0.51
C GLY A 110 -26.02 1.76 1.35
N GLU A 111 -25.89 1.03 2.45
CA GLU A 111 -26.96 0.82 3.42
C GLU A 111 -27.43 2.15 4.02
N ILE A 112 -26.50 2.99 4.49
CA ILE A 112 -26.81 4.32 5.05
C ILE A 112 -27.55 5.21 4.04
N LEU A 113 -27.15 5.14 2.76
CA LEU A 113 -27.74 5.94 1.69
C LEU A 113 -28.95 5.29 1.01
N ASN A 114 -29.36 4.10 1.47
CA ASN A 114 -30.44 3.29 0.91
C ASN A 114 -30.31 3.07 -0.61
N LEU A 115 -29.10 2.69 -1.05
CA LEU A 115 -28.79 2.39 -2.45
C LEU A 115 -28.97 0.89 -2.75
N ASN A 116 -29.43 0.58 -3.96
CA ASN A 116 -29.52 -0.81 -4.44
C ASN A 116 -28.14 -1.28 -4.95
N LEU A 117 -27.34 -1.85 -4.05
CA LEU A 117 -25.99 -2.31 -4.36
C LEU A 117 -25.91 -3.82 -4.65
N VAL A 118 -25.08 -4.18 -5.63
CA VAL A 118 -24.68 -5.56 -5.93
C VAL A 118 -23.18 -5.68 -5.70
N THR A 119 -22.75 -6.51 -4.76
CA THR A 119 -21.33 -6.69 -4.44
C THR A 119 -20.65 -7.68 -5.38
N ILE A 120 -19.47 -7.32 -5.87
CA ILE A 120 -18.65 -8.09 -6.82
C ILE A 120 -17.23 -8.15 -6.28
N ILE A 121 -16.92 -9.19 -5.51
CA ILE A 121 -15.59 -9.37 -4.91
C ILE A 121 -14.64 -9.99 -5.93
N ILE A 122 -13.57 -9.27 -6.24
CA ILE A 122 -12.53 -9.68 -7.17
C ILE A 122 -11.26 -9.96 -6.36
N GLU A 123 -10.84 -11.23 -6.28
CA GLU A 123 -9.60 -11.60 -5.57
C GLU A 123 -8.38 -11.59 -6.51
N LYS A 124 -8.62 -11.88 -7.80
CA LYS A 124 -7.61 -11.89 -8.85
C LYS A 124 -8.06 -11.06 -10.03
N GLU A 125 -7.13 -10.32 -10.64
CA GLU A 125 -7.43 -9.45 -11.78
C GLU A 125 -8.09 -10.20 -12.95
N GLU A 126 -7.68 -11.45 -13.21
CA GLU A 126 -8.24 -12.24 -14.32
C GLU A 126 -9.73 -12.58 -14.15
N GLU A 127 -10.24 -12.57 -12.92
CA GLU A 127 -11.63 -12.87 -12.61
C GLU A 127 -12.57 -11.68 -12.84
N GLY A 128 -12.01 -10.46 -12.82
CA GLY A 128 -12.78 -9.21 -12.81
C GLY A 128 -13.72 -9.08 -14.01
N LEU A 129 -13.24 -9.35 -15.23
CA LEU A 129 -14.04 -9.24 -16.44
C LEU A 129 -15.27 -10.16 -16.41
N ARG A 130 -15.07 -11.42 -16.03
CA ARG A 130 -16.13 -12.43 -15.97
C ARG A 130 -17.18 -12.07 -14.93
N GLN A 131 -16.74 -11.63 -13.74
CA GLN A 131 -17.66 -11.28 -12.65
C GLN A 131 -18.45 -10.01 -12.94
N VAL A 132 -17.83 -8.99 -13.54
CA VAL A 132 -18.51 -7.76 -13.93
C VAL A 132 -19.51 -8.00 -15.07
N ALA A 133 -19.17 -8.84 -16.06
CA ALA A 133 -20.10 -9.24 -17.11
C ALA A 133 -21.34 -9.97 -16.54
N ALA A 134 -21.15 -10.92 -15.62
CA ALA A 134 -22.25 -11.62 -14.96
C ALA A 134 -23.14 -10.68 -14.12
N ALA A 135 -22.59 -9.57 -13.61
CA ALA A 135 -23.36 -8.56 -12.91
C ALA A 135 -24.19 -7.68 -13.87
N GLN A 136 -23.64 -7.36 -15.05
CA GLN A 136 -24.37 -6.64 -16.11
C GLN A 136 -25.60 -7.42 -16.56
N GLU A 137 -25.48 -8.74 -16.75
CA GLU A 137 -26.61 -9.62 -17.10
C GLU A 137 -27.72 -9.62 -16.04
N LYS A 138 -27.38 -9.34 -14.77
CA LYS A 138 -28.33 -9.20 -13.65
C LYS A 138 -28.92 -7.79 -13.52
N GLY A 139 -28.69 -6.91 -14.49
CA GLY A 139 -29.25 -5.56 -14.54
C GLY A 139 -28.43 -4.49 -13.83
N VAL A 140 -27.17 -4.77 -13.49
CA VAL A 140 -26.25 -3.72 -13.03
C VAL A 140 -25.98 -2.73 -14.17
N SER A 141 -26.22 -1.45 -13.90
CA SER A 141 -26.13 -0.38 -14.90
C SER A 141 -24.90 0.54 -14.72
N LEU A 142 -24.26 0.46 -13.56
CA LEU A 142 -23.10 1.24 -13.17
C LEU A 142 -22.22 0.40 -12.24
N ILE A 143 -20.90 0.41 -12.47
CA ILE A 143 -19.90 -0.16 -11.57
C ILE A 143 -19.18 0.95 -10.79
N ILE A 144 -19.03 0.78 -9.49
CA ILE A 144 -18.20 1.63 -8.64
C ILE A 144 -17.15 0.74 -7.99
N GLY A 145 -15.88 1.10 -8.10
CA GLY A 145 -14.85 0.13 -7.71
C GLY A 145 -13.45 0.66 -7.63
N ASP A 146 -12.53 -0.25 -7.33
CA ASP A 146 -11.10 -0.01 -7.54
C ASP A 146 -10.72 -0.10 -9.02
N THR A 147 -9.42 -0.07 -9.31
CA THR A 147 -8.90 -0.12 -10.68
C THR A 147 -9.33 -1.40 -11.41
N VAL A 148 -9.38 -2.54 -10.72
CA VAL A 148 -9.74 -3.83 -11.31
C VAL A 148 -11.22 -3.83 -11.70
N GLY A 149 -12.10 -3.37 -10.80
CA GLY A 149 -13.53 -3.25 -11.07
C GLY A 149 -13.84 -2.27 -12.21
N ALA A 150 -13.22 -1.09 -12.18
CA ALA A 150 -13.43 -0.04 -13.18
C ALA A 150 -12.93 -0.47 -14.58
N HIS A 151 -11.70 -0.99 -14.67
CA HIS A 151 -11.15 -1.47 -15.95
C HIS A 151 -11.96 -2.64 -16.52
N SER A 152 -12.47 -3.54 -15.68
CA SER A 152 -13.30 -4.67 -16.11
C SER A 152 -14.63 -4.20 -16.72
N ALA A 153 -15.23 -3.16 -16.14
CA ALA A 153 -16.46 -2.56 -16.66
C ALA A 153 -16.24 -1.82 -17.99
N GLU A 154 -15.15 -1.05 -18.09
CA GLU A 154 -14.79 -0.31 -19.31
C GLU A 154 -14.59 -1.24 -20.51
N LYS A 155 -13.94 -2.39 -20.30
CA LYS A 155 -13.69 -3.40 -21.35
C LYS A 155 -14.98 -3.94 -22.01
N ILE A 156 -16.11 -3.91 -21.30
CA ILE A 156 -17.41 -4.37 -21.81
C ILE A 156 -18.38 -3.22 -22.09
N GLY A 157 -17.89 -1.97 -22.05
CA GLY A 157 -18.71 -0.77 -22.29
C GLY A 157 -19.73 -0.46 -21.19
N LEU A 158 -19.59 -1.07 -20.00
CA LEU A 158 -20.42 -0.77 -18.85
C LEU A 158 -19.94 0.51 -18.17
N LYS A 159 -20.85 1.41 -17.79
CA LYS A 159 -20.51 2.65 -17.09
C LYS A 159 -19.76 2.32 -15.80
N SER A 160 -18.68 3.04 -15.52
CA SER A 160 -17.85 2.85 -14.34
C SER A 160 -17.56 4.17 -13.63
N ARG A 161 -17.31 4.10 -12.32
CA ARG A 161 -16.70 5.15 -11.50
C ARG A 161 -15.58 4.56 -10.66
N LEU A 162 -14.36 5.03 -10.89
CA LEU A 162 -13.22 4.66 -10.05
C LEU A 162 -13.32 5.37 -8.70
N ILE A 163 -13.14 4.63 -7.62
CA ILE A 163 -12.95 5.20 -6.28
C ILE A 163 -11.54 5.78 -6.23
N ILE A 164 -11.48 7.10 -6.29
CA ILE A 164 -10.25 7.89 -6.24
C ILE A 164 -9.96 8.26 -4.78
N SER A 165 -8.73 8.00 -4.33
CA SER A 165 -8.27 8.41 -3.00
C SER A 165 -8.01 9.92 -2.94
N GLY A 166 -8.63 10.60 -1.98
CA GLY A 166 -8.45 12.02 -1.76
C GLY A 166 -7.17 12.39 -0.99
N LYS A 167 -6.90 13.69 -0.93
CA LYS A 167 -5.72 14.27 -0.24
C LYS A 167 -5.53 13.76 1.19
N GLN A 168 -6.61 13.63 1.96
CA GLN A 168 -6.52 13.21 3.36
C GLN A 168 -5.97 11.79 3.49
N ALA A 169 -6.41 10.85 2.63
CA ALA A 169 -5.92 9.48 2.64
C ALA A 169 -4.44 9.42 2.24
N VAL A 170 -4.05 10.19 1.22
CA VAL A 170 -2.66 10.29 0.77
C VAL A 170 -1.76 10.91 1.85
N ALA A 171 -2.19 12.02 2.45
CA ALA A 171 -1.46 12.68 3.54
C ALA A 171 -1.32 11.77 4.77
N ALA A 172 -2.34 10.98 5.11
CA ALA A 172 -2.27 10.02 6.20
C ALA A 172 -1.19 8.95 5.93
N ALA A 173 -1.18 8.36 4.73
CA ALA A 173 -0.20 7.36 4.33
C ALA A 173 1.23 7.93 4.26
N VAL A 174 1.39 9.15 3.75
CA VAL A 174 2.68 9.85 3.73
C VAL A 174 3.19 10.05 5.16
N ASN A 175 2.37 10.59 6.06
CA ASN A 175 2.76 10.78 7.46
C ASN A 175 3.08 9.46 8.16
N GLU A 176 2.35 8.39 7.86
CA GLU A 176 2.64 7.04 8.37
C GLU A 176 3.98 6.52 7.86
N ALA A 177 4.29 6.69 6.58
CA ALA A 177 5.57 6.33 6.00
C ALA A 177 6.74 7.09 6.65
N PHE A 178 6.58 8.39 6.90
CA PHE A 178 7.59 9.17 7.63
C PHE A 178 7.79 8.64 9.06
N ARG A 179 6.70 8.41 9.82
CA ARG A 179 6.81 7.84 11.17
C ARG A 179 7.53 6.49 11.18
N LEU A 180 7.18 5.62 10.23
CA LEU A 180 7.80 4.31 10.09
C LEU A 180 9.28 4.44 9.74
N ALA A 181 9.62 5.28 8.78
CA ALA A 181 11.00 5.48 8.36
C ALA A 181 11.87 6.10 9.48
N TYR A 182 11.31 7.03 10.27
CA TYR A 182 11.98 7.56 11.47
C TYR A 182 12.22 6.47 12.52
N ALA A 183 11.24 5.60 12.77
CA ALA A 183 11.39 4.50 13.73
C ALA A 183 12.49 3.52 13.29
N LEU A 184 12.51 3.13 12.01
CA LEU A 184 13.54 2.25 11.43
C LEU A 184 14.94 2.88 11.52
N LYS A 185 15.05 4.18 11.26
CA LYS A 185 16.31 4.90 11.38
C LYS A 185 16.82 4.93 12.82
N ALA A 186 15.95 5.27 13.78
CA ALA A 186 16.32 5.30 15.19
C ALA A 186 16.73 3.91 15.71
N GLU A 187 16.04 2.85 15.27
CA GLU A 187 16.40 1.48 15.60
C GLU A 187 17.78 1.09 15.05
N LYS A 188 18.06 1.45 13.79
CA LYS A 188 19.36 1.22 13.16
C LYS A 188 20.50 1.95 13.88
N GLU A 189 20.31 3.24 14.19
CA GLU A 189 21.30 4.04 14.93
C GLU A 189 21.57 3.45 16.32
N ARG A 190 20.52 2.98 17.02
CA ARG A 190 20.67 2.34 18.33
C ARG A 190 21.42 1.00 18.24
N ALA A 191 21.16 0.20 17.22
CA ALA A 191 21.86 -1.06 16.98
C ALA A 191 23.35 -0.83 16.68
N GLU A 192 23.67 0.18 15.87
CA GLU A 192 25.06 0.57 15.56
C GLU A 192 25.81 1.09 16.80
N GLN A 193 25.13 1.85 17.67
CA GLN A 193 25.69 2.29 18.94
C GLN A 193 26.01 1.12 19.87
N ILE A 194 25.07 0.18 20.04
CA ILE A 194 25.29 -1.03 20.86
C ILE A 194 26.45 -1.86 20.32
N LYS A 195 26.49 -2.07 19.00
CA LYS A 195 27.59 -2.81 18.34
C LYS A 195 28.94 -2.15 18.62
N THR A 196 29.01 -0.83 18.52
CA THR A 196 30.23 -0.06 18.80
C THR A 196 30.67 -0.24 20.25
N ILE A 197 29.77 -0.10 21.23
CA ILE A 197 30.09 -0.30 22.65
C ILE A 197 30.65 -1.71 22.86
N VAL A 198 29.96 -2.74 22.36
CA VAL A 198 30.37 -4.15 22.47
C VAL A 198 31.75 -4.41 21.86
N ASP A 199 32.07 -3.79 20.71
CA ASP A 199 33.35 -3.95 20.03
C ASP A 199 34.52 -3.25 20.76
N PHE A 200 34.25 -2.27 21.62
CA PHE A 200 35.27 -1.58 22.43
C PHE A 200 35.49 -2.18 23.83
N VAL A 201 34.61 -3.08 24.29
CA VAL A 201 34.78 -3.75 25.59
C VAL A 201 36.03 -4.65 25.60
N HIS A 202 36.81 -4.54 26.67
CA HIS A 202 38.04 -5.32 26.86
C HIS A 202 37.80 -6.81 27.07
N ASP A 203 36.61 -7.21 27.51
CA ASP A 203 36.22 -8.61 27.66
C ASP A 203 35.71 -9.19 26.34
N GLY A 204 35.93 -10.50 26.15
CA GLY A 204 35.33 -11.24 25.04
C GLY A 204 33.84 -11.42 25.27
N ILE A 205 33.01 -10.85 24.39
CA ILE A 205 31.55 -10.95 24.45
C ILE A 205 31.06 -11.92 23.38
N ILE A 206 30.34 -12.95 23.82
CA ILE A 206 29.58 -13.88 22.98
C ILE A 206 28.14 -13.89 23.46
N ALA A 207 27.20 -13.57 22.59
CA ALA A 207 25.77 -13.77 22.84
C ALA A 207 25.22 -14.81 21.87
N VAL A 208 24.19 -15.54 22.29
CA VAL A 208 23.51 -16.55 21.48
C VAL A 208 22.02 -16.21 21.36
N ASP A 209 21.41 -16.57 20.23
CA ASP A 209 19.95 -16.52 20.04
C ASP A 209 19.24 -17.65 20.81
N LYS A 210 17.90 -17.68 20.73
CA LYS A 210 17.06 -18.69 21.38
C LYS A 210 17.26 -20.11 20.82
N GLU A 211 17.89 -20.24 19.65
CA GLU A 211 18.29 -21.50 19.03
C GLU A 211 19.76 -21.87 19.33
N GLY A 212 20.46 -21.09 20.15
CA GLY A 212 21.85 -21.34 20.53
C GLY A 212 22.89 -20.91 19.49
N ARG A 213 22.51 -20.20 18.42
CA ARG A 213 23.44 -19.67 17.42
C ARG A 213 24.03 -18.35 17.90
N ILE A 214 25.32 -18.14 17.63
CA ILE A 214 26.02 -16.90 18.03
C ILE A 214 25.38 -15.69 17.32
N SER A 215 24.85 -14.76 18.12
CA SER A 215 24.22 -13.52 17.66
C SER A 215 25.14 -12.30 17.83
N ILE A 216 26.05 -12.34 18.80
CA ILE A 216 27.07 -11.32 19.03
C ILE A 216 28.41 -12.01 19.26
N TYR A 217 29.45 -11.50 18.59
CA TYR A 217 30.82 -11.93 18.77
C TYR A 217 31.73 -10.72 18.53
N ASN A 218 32.31 -10.19 19.61
CA ASN A 218 33.06 -8.94 19.57
C ASN A 218 34.55 -9.16 19.22
N ARG A 219 35.25 -8.07 18.90
CA ARG A 219 36.66 -8.10 18.49
C ARG A 219 37.61 -8.71 19.54
N THR A 220 37.28 -8.60 20.82
CA THR A 220 38.09 -9.23 21.88
C THR A 220 37.88 -10.75 21.90
N ALA A 221 36.64 -11.24 21.70
CA ALA A 221 36.37 -12.67 21.58
C ALA A 221 37.13 -13.27 20.39
N GLU A 222 37.17 -12.60 19.23
CA GLU A 222 37.98 -13.02 18.08
C GLU A 222 39.44 -13.28 18.45
N LYS A 223 40.05 -12.36 19.22
CA LYS A 223 41.44 -12.46 19.67
C LYS A 223 41.62 -13.60 20.68
N ILE A 224 40.69 -13.77 21.60
CA ILE A 224 40.75 -14.81 22.64
C ILE A 224 40.63 -16.22 22.03
N PHE A 225 39.68 -16.42 21.12
CA PHE A 225 39.42 -17.73 20.51
C PHE A 225 40.22 -17.97 19.21
N ASN A 226 40.96 -16.97 18.74
CA ASN A 226 41.72 -16.98 17.49
C ASN A 226 40.89 -17.46 16.28
N LYS A 227 39.64 -17.02 16.23
CA LYS A 227 38.69 -17.31 15.14
C LYS A 227 37.97 -16.03 14.72
N PRO A 228 37.88 -15.73 13.41
CA PRO A 228 37.13 -14.59 12.92
C PRO A 228 35.63 -14.77 13.16
N ARG A 229 34.91 -13.65 13.21
CA ARG A 229 33.45 -13.56 13.34
C ARG A 229 32.68 -14.25 12.22
#